data_AF-A0A2K9LPZ4-F1
#
_entry.id   AF-A0A2K9LPZ4-F1
#
_cell.length_a   1.000
_cell.length_b   1.000
_cell.length_c   1.000
_cell.angle_alpha   90.00
_cell.angle_beta   90.00
_cell.angle_gamma   90.00
#
_symmetry.space_group_name_H-M   'P 1'
#
loop_
_entity.id
_entity.type
_entity.pdbx_description
1 polymer ?
#
loop_
_entity_poly.entity_id
_entity_poly.type
_entity_poly.pdbx_seq_one_letter_code
_entity_poly.pdbx_strand_id
1 'polypeptide(L)'
;MLRTATRYFCLFIALIIVASAHAKPRCNDAEFPPIDGATGYQPRSHGSERCEGLYRSKISSGFEIISFTQHSRLPASKTLQISVPKDLLPADAQVNILGNALLPEIYYRMDSTFSARDPFLWPLTDVVERIDALKKQLGVVIWFEQKGRTVIVPAVVDDPSINPAPASEQRHWGHITLRAPMDIEAVYFYKQGDVNGHEVLLEQVYSARQPIEIAIPRWQPQFKDTGLLLVELELKPTDDDDWLSKTISLKVSSH
;
A
#
# COMPACT_ATOMS: atom_id res chain seq x y z
N MET A 1 -67.34 -48.54 14.14
CA MET A 1 -66.26 -49.55 14.23
C MET A 1 -65.01 -48.95 13.61
N LEU A 2 -63.89 -49.16 14.29
CA LEU A 2 -62.67 -48.36 14.27
C LEU A 2 -61.55 -49.10 13.53
N ARG A 3 -60.60 -48.34 12.94
CA ARG A 3 -59.21 -48.69 12.52
C ARG A 3 -59.12 -49.47 11.19
N THR A 4 -58.25 -49.10 10.25
CA THR A 4 -56.78 -48.93 10.37
C THR A 4 -56.19 -48.12 9.20
N ALA A 5 -54.93 -47.66 9.41
CA ALA A 5 -53.87 -47.46 8.39
C ALA A 5 -53.96 -46.21 7.49
N THR A 6 -52.92 -45.41 7.20
CA THR A 6 -51.48 -45.45 7.50
C THR A 6 -50.91 -44.05 7.32
N ARG A 7 -49.94 -43.73 8.18
CA ARG A 7 -49.08 -42.54 8.21
C ARG A 7 -48.45 -42.24 6.85
N TYR A 8 -48.60 -41.01 6.36
CA TYR A 8 -47.61 -40.37 5.49
C TYR A 8 -47.41 -38.93 5.97
N PHE A 9 -46.54 -38.80 6.97
CA PHE A 9 -45.94 -37.54 7.36
C PHE A 9 -44.87 -37.24 6.30
N CYS A 10 -45.30 -36.66 5.17
CA CYS A 10 -44.39 -36.17 4.14
C CYS A 10 -43.65 -34.94 4.68
N LEU A 11 -42.52 -35.24 5.31
CA LEU A 11 -41.51 -34.28 5.75
C LEU A 11 -40.87 -33.64 4.49
N PHE A 12 -41.47 -32.56 4.00
CA PHE A 12 -40.87 -31.72 2.97
C PHE A 12 -39.76 -30.89 3.63
N ILE A 13 -38.57 -31.47 3.78
CA ILE A 13 -37.36 -30.71 4.10
C ILE A 13 -37.02 -29.91 2.84
N ALA A 14 -37.50 -28.67 2.81
CA ALA A 14 -37.00 -27.67 1.87
C ALA A 14 -35.53 -27.39 2.21
N LEU A 15 -34.63 -28.06 1.49
CA LEU A 15 -33.21 -27.78 1.51
C LEU A 15 -33.01 -26.42 0.83
N ILE A 16 -33.19 -25.32 1.57
CA ILE A 16 -32.79 -23.99 1.14
C ILE A 16 -31.26 -24.00 1.18
N ILE A 17 -30.64 -24.41 0.08
CA ILE A 17 -29.24 -24.11 -0.20
C ILE A 17 -29.21 -22.60 -0.41
N VAL A 18 -29.02 -21.84 0.68
CA VAL A 18 -28.58 -20.46 0.59
C VAL A 18 -27.18 -20.54 0.03
N ALA A 19 -27.07 -20.49 -1.30
CA ALA A 19 -25.81 -20.18 -1.95
C ALA A 19 -25.42 -18.80 -1.43
N SER A 20 -24.54 -18.75 -0.44
CA SER A 20 -23.84 -17.53 -0.07
C SER A 20 -23.04 -17.12 -1.28
N ALA A 21 -23.67 -16.34 -2.17
CA ALA A 21 -23.00 -15.58 -3.18
C ALA A 21 -22.05 -14.65 -2.43
N HIS A 22 -20.80 -15.09 -2.29
CA HIS A 22 -19.73 -14.23 -1.83
C HIS A 22 -19.65 -13.13 -2.87
N ALA A 23 -20.20 -11.96 -2.54
CA ALA A 23 -20.11 -10.80 -3.38
C ALA A 23 -18.63 -10.50 -3.54
N LYS A 24 -18.09 -10.81 -4.73
CA LYS A 24 -16.69 -10.51 -5.05
C LYS A 24 -16.46 -9.03 -4.77
N PRO A 25 -15.33 -8.65 -4.15
CA PRO A 25 -15.01 -7.25 -3.94
C PRO A 25 -15.13 -6.51 -5.27
N ARG A 26 -15.97 -5.46 -5.27
CA ARG A 26 -16.21 -4.67 -6.46
C ARG A 26 -15.06 -3.69 -6.59
N CYS A 27 -14.21 -3.91 -7.60
CA CYS A 27 -13.13 -2.99 -7.92
C CYS A 27 -13.69 -1.64 -8.39
N ASN A 28 -12.94 -0.57 -8.14
CA ASN A 28 -13.35 0.77 -8.52
C ASN A 28 -13.01 1.06 -9.98
N ASP A 29 -13.68 0.35 -10.89
CA ASP A 29 -13.42 0.42 -12.34
C ASP A 29 -13.80 1.79 -12.93
N ALA A 30 -14.61 2.58 -12.21
CA ALA A 30 -14.97 3.94 -12.61
C ALA A 30 -13.77 4.90 -12.45
N GLU A 31 -12.99 4.74 -11.39
CA GLU A 31 -11.78 5.51 -11.16
C GLU A 31 -10.57 4.91 -11.90
N PHE A 32 -10.52 3.57 -11.98
CA PHE A 32 -9.41 2.82 -12.57
C PHE A 32 -9.91 1.97 -13.75
N PRO A 33 -10.18 2.59 -14.91
CA PRO A 33 -10.69 1.86 -16.06
C PRO A 33 -9.64 0.84 -16.54
N PRO A 34 -9.94 -0.47 -16.50
CA PRO A 34 -8.96 -1.50 -16.81
C PRO A 34 -8.55 -1.46 -18.28
N ILE A 35 -7.31 -1.87 -18.55
CA ILE A 35 -6.94 -2.23 -19.92
C ILE A 35 -7.58 -3.56 -20.31
N ASP A 36 -7.69 -3.81 -21.62
CA ASP A 36 -8.18 -5.09 -22.13
C ASP A 36 -7.22 -6.24 -21.76
N GLY A 37 -7.80 -7.40 -21.45
CA GLY A 37 -7.07 -8.66 -21.25
C GLY A 37 -6.88 -9.06 -19.79
N ALA A 38 -6.22 -10.20 -19.58
CA ALA A 38 -6.13 -10.87 -18.28
C ALA A 38 -5.28 -10.13 -17.23
N THR A 39 -4.51 -9.13 -17.64
CA THR A 39 -3.69 -8.26 -16.77
C THR A 39 -4.39 -6.96 -16.42
N GLY A 40 -5.60 -6.69 -16.94
CA GLY A 40 -6.40 -5.53 -16.56
C GLY A 40 -6.75 -5.53 -15.07
N TYR A 41 -7.01 -4.33 -14.53
CA TYR A 41 -7.43 -4.13 -13.14
C TYR A 41 -8.76 -4.85 -12.87
N GLN A 42 -8.73 -5.88 -12.02
CA GLN A 42 -9.89 -6.70 -11.72
C GLN A 42 -9.72 -7.46 -10.39
N PRO A 43 -10.80 -8.07 -9.84
CA PRO A 43 -10.70 -8.85 -8.62
C PRO A 43 -9.78 -10.06 -8.79
N ARG A 44 -8.91 -10.30 -7.80
CA ARG A 44 -8.04 -11.47 -7.66
C ARG A 44 -8.26 -12.13 -6.30
N SER A 45 -8.16 -13.45 -6.25
CA SER A 45 -8.40 -14.25 -5.04
C SER A 45 -7.32 -15.30 -4.77
N HIS A 46 -6.25 -15.34 -5.58
CA HIS A 46 -5.10 -16.19 -5.28
C HIS A 46 -4.24 -15.51 -4.21
N GLY A 47 -4.07 -16.13 -3.05
CA GLY A 47 -3.51 -15.47 -1.86
C GLY A 47 -4.59 -14.65 -1.16
N SER A 48 -4.29 -13.40 -0.83
CA SER A 48 -5.28 -12.47 -0.27
C SER A 48 -6.19 -11.89 -1.37
N GLU A 49 -7.48 -11.74 -1.05
CA GLU A 49 -8.43 -11.03 -1.91
C GLU A 49 -7.98 -9.58 -2.13
N ARG A 50 -8.07 -9.12 -3.38
CA ARG A 50 -7.64 -7.78 -3.78
C ARG A 50 -8.19 -7.40 -5.15
N CYS A 51 -8.14 -6.13 -5.47
CA CYS A 51 -8.27 -5.65 -6.83
C CYS A 51 -6.88 -5.40 -7.39
N GLU A 52 -6.54 -5.97 -8.55
CA GLU A 52 -5.18 -5.84 -9.10
C GLU A 52 -5.18 -5.86 -10.63
N GLY A 53 -4.39 -4.94 -11.20
CA GLY A 53 -3.99 -5.00 -12.59
C GLY A 53 -3.63 -3.64 -13.18
N LEU A 54 -3.55 -3.63 -14.50
CA LEU A 54 -3.21 -2.47 -15.31
C LEU A 54 -4.47 -1.66 -15.66
N TYR A 55 -4.33 -0.33 -15.61
CA TYR A 55 -5.39 0.62 -15.95
C TYR A 55 -4.83 1.84 -16.69
N ARG A 56 -5.71 2.60 -17.35
CA ARG A 56 -5.35 3.86 -18.00
C ARG A 56 -5.67 5.03 -17.06
N SER A 57 -4.64 5.66 -16.50
CA SER A 57 -4.81 6.83 -15.63
C SER A 57 -4.77 8.14 -16.41
N LYS A 58 -5.42 9.16 -15.88
CA LYS A 58 -5.07 10.55 -16.19
C LYS A 58 -3.75 10.90 -15.48
N ILE A 59 -2.92 11.72 -16.12
CA ILE A 59 -1.63 12.16 -15.57
C ILE A 59 -1.89 12.98 -14.30
N SER A 60 -1.23 12.62 -13.19
CA SER A 60 -1.19 13.44 -11.97
C SER A 60 -0.29 14.65 -12.23
N SER A 61 -0.72 15.84 -11.79
CA SER A 61 0.05 17.09 -11.90
C SER A 61 1.05 17.29 -10.75
N GLY A 62 1.01 16.45 -9.71
CA GLY A 62 1.91 16.54 -8.55
C GLY A 62 2.71 15.26 -8.32
N PHE A 63 3.52 15.24 -7.26
CA PHE A 63 4.25 14.03 -6.88
C PHE A 63 3.41 13.08 -6.02
N GLU A 64 3.79 11.81 -6.06
CA GLU A 64 3.10 10.72 -5.39
C GLU A 64 4.05 9.97 -4.46
N ILE A 65 3.50 9.43 -3.37
CA ILE A 65 4.19 8.46 -2.52
C ILE A 65 3.85 7.09 -3.08
N ILE A 66 4.85 6.39 -3.59
CA ILE A 66 4.66 5.07 -4.19
C ILE A 66 5.03 3.95 -3.22
N SER A 67 5.90 4.23 -2.23
CA SER A 67 6.26 3.24 -1.22
C SER A 67 6.51 3.90 0.14
N PHE A 68 6.17 3.20 1.22
CA PHE A 68 6.75 3.41 2.53
C PHE A 68 6.99 2.07 3.22
N THR A 69 8.25 1.63 3.24
CA THR A 69 8.65 0.29 3.69
C THR A 69 9.79 0.38 4.71
N GLN A 70 9.92 -0.61 5.59
CA GLN A 70 11.04 -0.65 6.54
C GLN A 70 12.41 -0.80 5.86
N HIS A 71 12.45 -1.40 4.67
CA HIS A 71 13.64 -1.58 3.85
C HIS A 71 13.46 -0.89 2.49
N SER A 72 14.52 -0.35 1.91
CA SER A 72 14.44 0.39 0.63
C SER A 72 14.10 -0.49 -0.57
N ARG A 73 14.40 -1.78 -0.52
CA ARG A 73 14.17 -2.71 -1.64
C ARG A 73 13.23 -3.82 -1.23
N LEU A 74 12.25 -4.07 -2.10
CA LEU A 74 11.37 -5.23 -1.97
C LEU A 74 12.15 -6.52 -2.26
N PRO A 75 11.83 -7.63 -1.56
CA PRO A 75 12.47 -8.91 -1.82
C PRO A 75 12.12 -9.43 -3.20
N ALA A 76 13.07 -10.12 -3.84
CA ALA A 76 12.87 -10.75 -5.13
C ALA A 76 12.12 -12.08 -4.99
N SER A 77 10.85 -12.02 -4.57
CA SER A 77 9.98 -13.19 -4.42
C SER A 77 8.87 -13.23 -5.47
N LYS A 78 8.24 -14.39 -5.64
CA LYS A 78 7.00 -14.55 -6.43
C LYS A 78 5.75 -14.25 -5.61
N THR A 79 5.87 -14.22 -4.29
CA THR A 79 4.80 -13.86 -3.36
C THR A 79 5.40 -12.96 -2.31
N LEU A 80 4.81 -11.79 -2.08
CA LEU A 80 5.20 -10.92 -0.99
C LEU A 80 4.34 -11.20 0.24
N GLN A 81 4.97 -11.29 1.40
CA GLN A 81 4.29 -11.27 2.69
C GLN A 81 4.40 -9.85 3.25
N ILE A 82 3.26 -9.18 3.38
CA ILE A 82 3.21 -7.77 3.80
C ILE A 82 2.55 -7.67 5.17
N SER A 83 3.17 -6.97 6.11
CA SER A 83 2.62 -6.78 7.45
C SER A 83 2.88 -5.39 8.00
N VAL A 84 2.15 -5.05 9.06
CA VAL A 84 2.37 -3.84 9.85
C VAL A 84 3.26 -4.20 11.04
N PRO A 85 4.25 -3.35 11.40
CA PRO A 85 5.01 -3.56 12.63
C PRO A 85 4.10 -3.63 13.86
N LYS A 86 4.29 -4.69 14.67
CA LYS A 86 3.35 -5.11 15.72
C LYS A 86 3.09 -4.06 16.81
N ASP A 87 4.00 -3.12 17.00
CA ASP A 87 3.93 -2.05 18.00
C ASP A 87 3.23 -0.79 17.50
N LEU A 88 2.94 -0.68 16.20
CA LEU A 88 2.37 0.53 15.62
C LEU A 88 0.84 0.57 15.70
N LEU A 89 0.16 -0.56 15.51
CA LEU A 89 -1.31 -0.60 15.48
C LEU A 89 -1.86 -1.72 16.37
N PRO A 90 -3.07 -1.56 16.92
CA PRO A 90 -3.83 -2.66 17.49
C PRO A 90 -3.98 -3.81 16.49
N ALA A 91 -3.90 -5.05 16.96
CA ALA A 91 -3.96 -6.21 16.08
C ALA A 91 -5.26 -6.29 15.26
N ASP A 92 -6.38 -5.81 15.78
CA ASP A 92 -7.67 -5.78 15.09
C ASP A 92 -7.87 -4.57 14.16
N ALA A 93 -6.90 -3.66 14.08
CA ALA A 93 -6.98 -2.50 13.19
C ALA A 93 -7.09 -2.94 11.73
N GLN A 94 -8.09 -2.40 11.02
CA GLN A 94 -8.20 -2.55 9.58
C GLN A 94 -7.35 -1.49 8.90
N VAL A 95 -6.52 -1.92 7.95
CA VAL A 95 -5.68 -1.05 7.15
C VAL A 95 -5.94 -1.28 5.67
N ASN A 96 -5.70 -0.26 4.87
CA ASN A 96 -5.68 -0.34 3.42
C ASN A 96 -4.25 -0.60 2.95
N ILE A 97 -4.11 -1.36 1.88
CA ILE A 97 -2.85 -1.56 1.18
C ILE A 97 -3.01 -1.14 -0.27
N LEU A 98 -2.02 -0.38 -0.74
CA LEU A 98 -1.85 0.01 -2.13
C LEU A 98 -0.51 -0.54 -2.62
N GLY A 99 -0.57 -1.36 -3.65
CA GLY A 99 0.56 -1.68 -4.51
C GLY A 99 0.49 -0.83 -5.76
N ASN A 100 1.57 -0.15 -6.13
CA ASN A 100 1.59 0.61 -7.38
C ASN A 100 2.94 0.49 -8.08
N ALA A 101 2.89 0.61 -9.39
CA ALA A 101 4.04 0.65 -10.27
C ALA A 101 3.62 1.38 -11.54
N LEU A 102 4.53 2.12 -12.14
CA LEU A 102 4.14 3.12 -13.12
C LEU A 102 5.01 3.08 -14.35
N LEU A 103 4.52 2.34 -15.33
CA LEU A 103 5.14 2.27 -16.63
C LEU A 103 4.86 3.56 -17.42
N PRO A 104 5.65 3.86 -18.46
CA PRO A 104 5.23 4.83 -19.45
C PRO A 104 3.83 4.47 -19.98
N GLU A 105 2.88 5.40 -19.86
CA GLU A 105 1.51 5.33 -20.41
C GLU A 105 0.52 4.35 -19.74
N ILE A 106 0.99 3.32 -19.03
CA ILE A 106 0.13 2.34 -18.35
C ILE A 106 0.48 2.27 -16.86
N TYR A 107 -0.56 2.29 -16.05
CA TYR A 107 -0.46 2.35 -14.60
C TYR A 107 -0.81 0.96 -14.04
N TYR A 108 -0.02 0.49 -13.08
CA TYR A 108 -0.34 -0.71 -12.31
C TYR A 108 -0.85 -0.32 -10.93
N ARG A 109 -1.90 -1.02 -10.49
CA ARG A 109 -2.48 -0.83 -9.18
C ARG A 109 -2.91 -2.16 -8.57
N MET A 110 -2.69 -2.29 -7.27
CA MET A 110 -3.25 -3.29 -6.40
C MET A 110 -3.87 -2.60 -5.18
N ASP A 111 -5.13 -2.89 -4.88
CA ASP A 111 -5.83 -2.39 -3.70
C ASP A 111 -6.38 -3.55 -2.88
N SER A 112 -6.23 -3.46 -1.57
CA SER A 112 -6.98 -4.31 -0.65
C SER A 112 -7.12 -3.65 0.72
N THR A 113 -7.89 -4.30 1.58
CA THR A 113 -7.94 -4.06 3.01
C THR A 113 -7.55 -5.34 3.74
N PHE A 114 -6.81 -5.22 4.84
CA PHE A 114 -6.51 -6.36 5.69
C PHE A 114 -6.40 -5.97 7.16
N SER A 115 -6.48 -6.98 8.02
CA SER A 115 -6.31 -6.83 9.47
C SER A 115 -4.82 -6.76 9.81
N ALA A 116 -4.41 -5.81 10.65
CA ALA A 116 -3.02 -5.68 11.11
C ALA A 116 -2.51 -6.92 11.88
N ARG A 117 -3.42 -7.82 12.33
CA ARG A 117 -3.10 -9.10 12.97
C ARG A 117 -2.37 -10.06 12.05
N ASP A 118 -2.81 -10.14 10.81
CA ASP A 118 -2.46 -11.21 9.87
C ASP A 118 -1.68 -10.62 8.70
N PRO A 119 -0.62 -11.30 8.21
CA PRO A 119 0.08 -10.82 7.04
C PRO A 119 -0.82 -10.90 5.79
N PHE A 120 -0.69 -9.90 4.92
CA PHE A 120 -1.28 -9.89 3.59
C PHE A 120 -0.36 -10.67 2.63
N LEU A 121 -0.90 -11.69 1.96
CA LEU A 121 -0.16 -12.49 1.00
C LEU A 121 -0.49 -12.03 -0.42
N TRP A 122 0.54 -11.54 -1.11
CA TRP A 122 0.41 -11.00 -2.45
C TRP A 122 1.20 -11.80 -3.48
N PRO A 123 0.55 -12.76 -4.17
CA PRO A 123 1.15 -13.44 -5.31
C PRO A 123 1.35 -12.47 -6.47
N LEU A 124 2.60 -12.31 -6.90
CA LEU A 124 2.99 -11.43 -8.00
C LEU A 124 2.74 -12.08 -9.38
N THR A 125 2.43 -13.37 -9.43
CA THR A 125 2.23 -14.17 -10.65
C THR A 125 1.00 -13.79 -11.47
N ASP A 126 0.04 -13.12 -10.84
CA ASP A 126 -1.22 -12.76 -11.48
C ASP A 126 -1.03 -11.63 -12.49
N VAL A 127 -0.16 -10.66 -12.19
CA VAL A 127 0.12 -9.50 -13.05
C VAL A 127 1.61 -9.12 -13.07
N VAL A 128 2.22 -8.84 -11.91
CA VAL A 128 3.56 -8.24 -11.81
C VAL A 128 4.65 -9.07 -12.49
N GLU A 129 4.70 -10.38 -12.26
CA GLU A 129 5.71 -11.28 -12.86
C GLU A 129 5.53 -11.46 -14.37
N ARG A 130 4.40 -11.01 -14.95
CA ARG A 130 4.18 -11.06 -16.40
C ARG A 130 4.79 -9.87 -17.13
N ILE A 131 5.26 -8.86 -16.37
CA ILE A 131 5.76 -7.59 -16.90
C ILE A 131 7.00 -7.18 -16.10
N ASP A 132 8.18 -7.52 -16.61
CA ASP A 132 9.47 -7.32 -15.93
C ASP A 132 9.70 -5.89 -15.41
N ALA A 133 9.20 -4.89 -16.13
CA ALA A 133 9.33 -3.49 -15.75
C ALA A 133 8.57 -3.14 -14.45
N LEU A 134 7.45 -3.83 -14.16
CA LEU A 134 6.67 -3.58 -12.93
C LEU A 134 7.46 -3.96 -11.68
N LYS A 135 8.17 -5.08 -11.72
CA LYS A 135 8.90 -5.60 -10.56
C LYS A 135 9.93 -4.61 -10.01
N LYS A 136 10.58 -3.86 -10.89
CA LYS A 136 11.61 -2.87 -10.52
C LYS A 136 11.04 -1.57 -9.96
N GLN A 137 9.75 -1.33 -10.17
CA GLN A 137 9.07 -0.07 -9.82
C GLN A 137 7.95 -0.28 -8.80
N LEU A 138 7.83 -1.52 -8.28
CA LEU A 138 6.78 -1.90 -7.36
C LEU A 138 7.00 -1.20 -6.02
N GLY A 139 6.02 -0.41 -5.62
CA GLY A 139 5.94 0.21 -4.30
C GLY A 139 4.79 -0.36 -3.48
N VAL A 140 4.90 -0.25 -2.16
CA VAL A 140 3.89 -0.68 -1.19
C VAL A 140 3.59 0.46 -0.23
N VAL A 141 2.33 0.82 -0.10
CA VAL A 141 1.84 1.80 0.86
C VAL A 141 0.75 1.16 1.71
N ILE A 142 0.94 1.16 3.03
CA ILE A 142 -0.12 0.80 3.98
C ILE A 142 -0.62 2.07 4.63
N TRP A 143 -1.95 2.26 4.68
CA TRP A 143 -2.55 3.43 5.29
C TRP A 143 -3.88 3.14 5.97
N PHE A 144 -4.28 4.01 6.89
CA PHE A 144 -5.59 3.95 7.56
C PHE A 144 -6.07 5.37 7.89
N GLU A 145 -7.37 5.52 8.12
CA GLU A 145 -7.94 6.80 8.54
C GLU A 145 -7.87 6.95 10.05
N GLN A 146 -7.32 8.07 10.52
CA GLN A 146 -7.31 8.45 11.93
C GLN A 146 -7.74 9.91 12.09
N LYS A 147 -8.88 10.13 12.75
CA LYS A 147 -9.43 11.49 12.99
C LYS A 147 -9.56 12.33 11.70
N GLY A 148 -10.01 11.69 10.61
CA GLY A 148 -10.20 12.34 9.30
C GLY A 148 -8.91 12.64 8.54
N ARG A 149 -7.83 11.91 8.85
CA ARG A 149 -6.55 12.00 8.14
C ARG A 149 -6.11 10.62 7.71
N THR A 150 -5.61 10.53 6.48
CA THR A 150 -4.86 9.38 5.99
C THR A 150 -3.50 9.31 6.69
N VAL A 151 -3.27 8.24 7.44
CA VAL A 151 -2.02 7.97 8.16
C VAL A 151 -1.32 6.78 7.51
N ILE A 152 -0.07 6.96 7.10
CA ILE A 152 0.74 5.96 6.42
C ILE A 152 1.64 5.24 7.43
N VAL A 153 1.81 3.94 7.27
CA VAL A 153 2.57 3.06 8.17
C VAL A 153 3.70 2.41 7.39
N PRO A 154 4.93 2.28 7.94
CA PRO A 154 5.99 1.58 7.24
C PRO A 154 5.64 0.10 7.12
N ALA A 155 5.51 -0.38 5.88
CA ALA A 155 5.24 -1.78 5.62
C ALA A 155 6.49 -2.64 5.87
N VAL A 156 6.31 -3.78 6.51
CA VAL A 156 7.29 -4.87 6.49
C VAL A 156 6.95 -5.74 5.29
N VAL A 157 7.92 -5.93 4.38
CA VAL A 157 7.71 -6.71 3.16
C VAL A 157 8.78 -7.79 3.07
N ASP A 158 8.34 -9.03 3.24
CA ASP A 158 9.21 -10.20 3.34
C ASP A 158 8.95 -11.20 2.20
N ASP A 159 9.94 -12.06 1.95
CA ASP A 159 9.77 -13.28 1.17
C ASP A 159 9.32 -14.41 2.12
N PRO A 160 8.09 -14.94 2.01
CA PRO A 160 7.60 -15.99 2.89
C PRO A 160 8.37 -17.31 2.75
N SER A 161 9.18 -17.48 1.70
CA SER A 161 10.02 -18.66 1.51
C SER A 161 11.36 -18.59 2.24
N ILE A 162 11.72 -17.41 2.77
CA ILE A 162 12.98 -17.16 3.46
C ILE A 162 12.67 -16.84 4.91
N ASN A 163 13.39 -17.47 5.84
CA ASN A 163 13.30 -17.09 7.24
C ASN A 163 13.84 -15.66 7.40
N PRO A 164 13.06 -14.74 8.03
CA PRO A 164 13.52 -13.38 8.20
C PRO A 164 14.83 -13.38 9.01
N ALA A 165 15.81 -12.61 8.52
CA ALA A 165 17.01 -12.35 9.29
C ALA A 165 16.63 -11.62 10.59
N PRO A 166 17.37 -11.81 11.69
CA PRO A 166 17.14 -11.05 12.91
C PRO A 166 17.17 -9.56 12.60
N ALA A 167 16.22 -8.81 13.15
CA ALA A 167 16.09 -7.38 12.92
C ALA A 167 17.40 -6.67 13.30
N SER A 168 18.14 -6.17 12.30
CA SER A 168 19.24 -5.24 12.54
C SER A 168 18.67 -3.94 13.10
N GLU A 169 19.41 -3.24 13.97
CA GLU A 169 19.02 -1.91 14.44
C GLU A 169 18.73 -0.98 13.26
N GLN A 170 17.45 -0.71 13.02
CA GLN A 170 17.02 0.24 11.99
C GLN A 170 17.38 1.64 12.45
N ARG A 171 18.22 2.34 11.67
CA ARG A 171 18.62 3.75 11.92
C ARG A 171 17.58 4.77 11.46
N HIS A 172 16.54 4.30 10.78
CA HIS A 172 15.49 5.10 10.13
C HIS A 172 14.13 4.48 10.46
N TRP A 173 13.06 5.27 10.42
CA TRP A 173 11.69 4.74 10.57
C TRP A 173 11.24 3.92 9.35
N GLY A 174 11.86 4.17 8.21
CA GLY A 174 11.62 3.46 6.96
C GLY A 174 12.12 4.27 5.78
N HIS A 175 11.85 3.76 4.59
CA HIS A 175 12.18 4.36 3.32
C HIS A 175 10.89 4.74 2.59
N ILE A 176 10.72 6.03 2.34
CA ILE A 176 9.68 6.54 1.45
C ILE A 176 10.25 6.56 0.04
N THR A 177 9.46 6.10 -0.92
CA THR A 177 9.77 6.31 -2.34
C THR A 177 8.74 7.29 -2.89
N LEU A 178 9.23 8.42 -3.41
CA LEU A 178 8.44 9.41 -4.11
C LEU A 178 8.60 9.26 -5.61
N ARG A 179 7.68 9.87 -6.33
CA ARG A 179 7.76 10.00 -7.78
C ARG A 179 7.09 11.27 -8.25
N ALA A 180 7.80 12.06 -9.03
CA ALA A 180 7.29 13.26 -9.67
C ALA A 180 7.14 13.05 -11.19
N PRO A 181 6.16 13.71 -11.86
CA PRO A 181 5.99 13.62 -13.30
C PRO A 181 6.99 14.48 -14.10
N MET A 182 7.86 15.23 -13.42
CA MET A 182 8.86 16.17 -13.96
C MET A 182 10.23 15.93 -13.33
N ASP A 183 11.27 16.51 -13.90
CA ASP A 183 12.64 16.47 -13.37
C ASP A 183 12.72 17.29 -12.07
N ILE A 184 13.38 16.73 -11.06
CA ILE A 184 13.52 17.31 -9.72
C ILE A 184 15.00 17.51 -9.45
N GLU A 185 15.42 18.72 -9.07
CA GLU A 185 16.83 19.02 -8.76
C GLU A 185 17.16 18.93 -7.27
N ALA A 186 16.16 19.10 -6.41
CA ALA A 186 16.32 18.99 -4.97
C ALA A 186 15.06 18.47 -4.29
N VAL A 187 15.29 17.72 -3.21
CA VAL A 187 14.23 17.23 -2.32
C VAL A 187 14.53 17.71 -0.92
N TYR A 188 13.59 18.44 -0.36
CA TYR A 188 13.66 18.98 0.98
C TYR A 188 12.58 18.34 1.83
N PHE A 189 12.93 17.92 3.05
CA PHE A 189 11.95 17.39 3.97
C PHE A 189 12.28 17.68 5.42
N TYR A 190 11.24 17.91 6.20
CA TYR A 190 11.36 18.28 7.60
C TYR A 190 10.16 17.86 8.41
N LYS A 191 10.37 17.83 9.73
CA LYS A 191 9.30 17.59 10.68
C LYS A 191 8.39 18.83 10.75
N GLN A 192 7.10 18.67 10.46
CA GLN A 192 6.18 19.82 10.45
C GLN A 192 6.12 20.50 11.83
N GLY A 193 6.20 21.83 11.82
CA GLY A 193 6.17 22.68 13.03
C GLY A 193 7.48 22.66 13.82
N ASP A 194 8.54 22.06 13.27
CA ASP A 194 9.86 22.08 13.88
C ASP A 194 10.60 23.36 13.50
N VAL A 195 10.98 24.14 14.51
CA VAL A 195 11.73 25.40 14.37
C VAL A 195 13.22 25.18 14.64
N ASN A 196 13.63 23.94 15.02
CA ASN A 196 14.95 23.61 15.53
C ASN A 196 15.84 22.81 14.55
N GLY A 197 15.54 22.82 13.24
CA GLY A 197 16.50 22.37 12.22
C GLY A 197 16.60 20.85 12.01
N HIS A 198 15.49 20.11 12.14
CA HIS A 198 15.40 18.73 11.63
C HIS A 198 15.02 18.73 10.14
N GLU A 199 15.90 19.35 9.36
CA GLU A 199 15.79 19.59 7.94
C GLU A 199 16.75 18.66 7.21
N VAL A 200 16.30 18.05 6.12
CA VAL A 200 17.15 17.25 5.25
C VAL A 200 16.94 17.74 3.83
N LEU A 201 18.06 18.13 3.20
CA LEU A 201 18.12 18.51 1.80
C LEU A 201 18.94 17.47 1.04
N LEU A 202 18.37 16.96 -0.04
CA LEU A 202 19.02 16.09 -1.00
C LEU A 202 19.19 16.88 -2.30
N GLU A 203 20.40 17.38 -2.56
CA GLU A 203 20.76 18.09 -3.79
C GLU A 203 21.23 17.10 -4.86
N GLN A 204 20.28 16.52 -5.57
CA GLN A 204 20.53 15.57 -6.64
C GLN A 204 19.45 15.71 -7.70
N VAL A 205 19.86 15.64 -8.97
CA VAL A 205 18.91 15.60 -10.09
C VAL A 205 18.29 14.21 -10.22
N TYR A 206 16.97 14.16 -10.18
CA TYR A 206 16.14 12.99 -10.44
C TYR A 206 15.33 13.24 -11.71
N SER A 207 15.51 12.39 -12.72
CA SER A 207 14.70 12.47 -13.94
C SER A 207 13.23 12.16 -13.66
N ALA A 208 12.35 12.75 -14.46
CA ALA A 208 10.92 12.56 -14.40
C ALA A 208 10.55 11.09 -14.30
N ARG A 209 9.62 10.80 -13.39
CA ARG A 209 9.05 9.47 -13.11
C ARG A 209 10.05 8.45 -12.55
N GLN A 210 11.32 8.81 -12.33
CA GLN A 210 12.24 7.95 -11.60
C GLN A 210 11.90 7.95 -10.11
N PRO A 211 12.14 6.82 -9.41
CA PRO A 211 11.94 6.74 -7.97
C PRO A 211 12.93 7.64 -7.24
N ILE A 212 12.42 8.40 -6.27
CA ILE A 212 13.20 9.20 -5.34
C ILE A 212 13.11 8.52 -3.97
N GLU A 213 14.18 7.88 -3.52
CA GLU A 213 14.20 7.18 -2.23
C GLU A 213 14.67 8.11 -1.09
N ILE A 214 13.89 8.18 -0.02
CA ILE A 214 14.15 9.01 1.15
C ILE A 214 14.11 8.11 2.39
N ALA A 215 15.20 8.07 3.14
CA ALA A 215 15.23 7.42 4.44
C ALA A 215 14.70 8.39 5.50
N ILE A 216 13.60 8.05 6.16
CA ILE A 216 13.00 8.90 7.20
C ILE A 216 13.79 8.72 8.50
N PRO A 217 14.49 9.76 9.00
CA PRO A 217 15.25 9.65 10.23
C PRO A 217 14.36 9.25 11.40
N ARG A 218 14.95 8.66 12.45
CA ARG A 218 14.22 8.31 13.69
C ARG A 218 13.91 9.53 14.56
N TRP A 219 13.27 10.53 13.97
CA TRP A 219 12.76 11.69 14.69
C TRP A 219 11.68 11.26 15.67
N GLN A 220 11.66 11.89 16.86
CA GLN A 220 10.57 11.69 17.80
C GLN A 220 9.25 12.20 17.19
N PRO A 221 8.15 11.44 17.27
CA PRO A 221 6.85 11.90 16.77
C PRO A 221 6.39 13.16 17.51
N GLN A 222 5.74 14.10 16.80
CA GLN A 222 5.13 15.29 17.41
C GLN A 222 4.07 14.92 18.45
N PHE A 223 3.30 13.86 18.17
CA PHE A 223 2.22 13.40 19.03
C PHE A 223 2.62 12.05 19.65
N LYS A 224 3.32 12.09 20.79
CA LYS A 224 3.87 10.91 21.47
C LYS A 224 2.81 9.86 21.81
N ASP A 225 1.64 10.27 22.29
CA ASP A 225 0.56 9.35 22.68
C ASP A 225 0.00 8.56 21.49
N THR A 226 0.09 9.13 20.29
CA THR A 226 -0.41 8.50 19.07
C THR A 226 0.70 8.01 18.15
N GLY A 227 1.98 8.21 18.48
CA GLY A 227 3.10 7.90 17.59
C GLY A 227 3.00 8.60 16.22
N LEU A 228 2.36 9.77 16.15
CA LEU A 228 2.11 10.45 14.87
C LEU A 228 3.26 11.42 14.57
N LEU A 229 3.89 11.23 13.42
CA LEU A 229 4.94 12.06 12.85
C LEU A 229 4.39 12.77 11.61
N LEU A 230 4.32 14.09 11.64
CA LEU A 230 3.96 14.90 10.47
C LEU A 230 5.25 15.32 9.76
N VAL A 231 5.35 14.98 8.47
CA VAL A 231 6.50 15.32 7.63
C VAL A 231 6.01 16.21 6.50
N GLU A 232 6.71 17.31 6.28
CA GLU A 232 6.53 18.16 5.11
C GLU A 232 7.60 17.79 4.08
N LEU A 233 7.15 17.52 2.86
CA LEU A 233 7.97 17.15 1.72
C LEU A 233 7.85 18.26 0.68
N GLU A 234 8.97 18.79 0.24
CA GLU A 234 9.04 19.82 -0.80
C GLU A 234 10.02 19.39 -1.88
N LEU A 235 9.57 19.38 -3.13
CA LEU A 235 10.37 18.99 -4.29
C LEU A 235 10.54 20.21 -5.18
N LYS A 236 11.78 20.54 -5.52
CA LYS A 236 12.13 21.63 -6.43
C LYS A 236 12.26 21.10 -7.86
N PRO A 237 11.35 21.45 -8.78
CA PRO A 237 11.51 21.10 -10.18
C PRO A 237 12.69 21.86 -10.80
N THR A 238 13.34 21.26 -11.81
CA THR A 238 14.49 21.87 -12.50
C THR A 238 14.11 23.11 -13.32
N ASP A 239 12.94 23.09 -13.97
CA ASP A 239 12.50 24.13 -14.92
C ASP A 239 11.33 24.98 -14.40
N ASP A 240 11.00 24.90 -13.11
CA ASP A 240 9.89 25.63 -12.50
C ASP A 240 10.35 26.30 -11.19
N ASP A 241 9.92 27.53 -10.95
CA ASP A 241 10.21 28.27 -9.72
C ASP A 241 9.34 27.80 -8.55
N ASP A 242 8.17 27.25 -8.84
CA ASP A 242 7.23 26.78 -7.83
C ASP A 242 7.62 25.40 -7.29
N TRP A 243 7.77 25.32 -5.96
CA TRP A 243 8.03 24.05 -5.28
C TRP A 243 6.75 23.22 -5.18
N LEU A 244 6.89 21.91 -5.33
CA LEU A 244 5.80 20.97 -5.05
C LEU A 244 5.85 20.58 -3.57
N SER A 245 4.85 20.99 -2.79
CA SER A 245 4.80 20.68 -1.34
C SER A 245 3.66 19.73 -0.97
N LYS A 246 3.92 18.82 -0.03
CA LYS A 246 2.90 17.93 0.56
C LYS A 246 3.22 17.62 2.02
N THR A 247 2.24 17.78 2.89
CA THR A 247 2.30 17.24 4.26
C THR A 247 1.79 15.80 4.28
N ILE A 248 2.53 14.92 4.96
CA ILE A 248 2.17 13.52 5.14
C ILE A 248 2.12 13.16 6.62
N SER A 249 1.19 12.28 6.98
CA SER A 249 1.04 11.77 8.33
C SER A 249 1.59 10.35 8.41
N LEU A 250 2.65 10.14 9.19
CA LEU A 250 3.28 8.86 9.39
C LEU A 250 2.97 8.31 10.79
N LYS A 251 2.65 7.03 10.88
CA LYS A 251 2.61 6.29 12.14
C LYS A 251 3.98 5.66 12.39
N VAL A 252 4.64 6.08 13.46
CA VAL A 252 5.95 5.58 13.88
C VAL A 252 5.91 5.17 15.35
N SER A 253 6.92 4.45 15.81
CA SER A 253 6.97 4.04 17.21
C SER A 253 7.21 5.26 18.11
N SER A 254 6.58 5.27 19.28
CA SER A 254 6.78 6.33 20.27
C SER A 254 8.08 6.21 21.05
N HIS A 255 8.86 5.14 20.81
CA HIS A 255 10.07 4.74 21.53
C HIS A 255 11.27 4.55 20.60
#